data_AF-A0A932XIP6-F1
#
_entry.id   AF-A0A932XIP6-F1
#
_cell.length_a   1.000
_cell.length_b   1.000
_cell.length_c   1.000
_cell.angle_alpha   90.00
_cell.angle_beta   90.00
_cell.angle_gamma   90.00
#
_symmetry.space_group_name_H-M   'P 1'
#
loop_
_entity.id
_entity.type
_entity.pdbx_description
1 polymer ?
#
loop_
_entity_poly.entity_id
_entity_poly.type
_entity_poly.pdbx_seq_one_letter_code
_entity_poly.pdbx_strand_id
1 'polypeptide(L)'
;MRIDQIAGHHEPVWRDKADALILAKLNQLGDDLPRWEQLWARQVGPNRYEICCVPSFVYDLALGDEVAIVVDEELRLILHHVVRPSGHYTFRVLLLDDAASVELPRLEAELTALGGVVERYGGPTLGVDASPAVVQEVADFLWHAEQSGTFRYETGIMDESLRAAPPEPEPPEHLSVHLNPVRLERGDTEIYAGSQPQPDQPLRWERLWAKKLDANRFELCCIPFYAYDLALGDEVETQTEAEKPHVIRQVVKPSGHQTYRIYFRYARNLARLEANERLRSLGCSLEWENAHHLGIDCATPAMAQKAEEILKEAERPEAVAYQSGRRPPAPAPTIDTNS
;
A
#
# COMPACT_ATOMS: atom_id res chain seq x y z
N MET A 1 12.41 -0.89 8.65
CA MET A 1 13.35 -0.01 7.89
C MET A 1 13.27 1.40 8.46
N ARG A 2 14.37 1.97 8.95
CA ARG A 2 14.36 3.31 9.56
C ARG A 2 14.31 4.36 8.45
N ILE A 3 13.28 5.19 8.43
CA ILE A 3 13.19 6.35 7.52
C ILE A 3 13.84 7.51 8.24
N ASP A 4 15.05 7.86 7.82
CA ASP A 4 15.85 8.85 8.53
C ASP A 4 15.63 10.27 7.99
N GLN A 5 14.94 10.44 6.86
CA GLN A 5 14.58 11.74 6.25
C GLN A 5 13.25 11.64 5.46
N ILE A 6 12.22 12.38 5.90
CA ILE A 6 10.94 12.55 5.20
C ILE A 6 10.83 13.99 4.73
N ALA A 7 10.59 14.15 3.44
CA ALA A 7 10.16 15.40 2.86
C ALA A 7 8.63 15.57 3.01
N GLY A 8 8.10 16.70 3.49
CA GLY A 8 6.66 16.87 3.73
C GLY A 8 6.11 18.24 3.30
N HIS A 9 4.81 18.27 2.96
CA HIS A 9 4.12 19.47 2.46
C HIS A 9 3.30 20.10 3.60
N HIS A 10 3.58 21.37 3.91
CA HIS A 10 2.91 22.08 4.99
C HIS A 10 1.52 22.61 4.59
N GLU A 11 1.37 23.06 3.34
CA GLU A 11 0.13 23.67 2.82
C GLU A 11 -0.20 23.12 1.41
N PRO A 12 -0.65 21.87 1.29
CA PRO A 12 -0.95 21.27 -0.01
C PRO A 12 -2.20 21.91 -0.64
N VAL A 13 -2.22 22.05 -1.97
CA VAL A 13 -3.27 22.76 -2.72
C VAL A 13 -4.66 22.15 -2.50
N TRP A 14 -4.77 20.81 -2.41
CA TRP A 14 -6.04 20.11 -2.17
C TRP A 14 -6.10 19.53 -0.76
N ARG A 15 -5.58 20.28 0.22
CA ARG A 15 -5.62 19.94 1.65
C ARG A 15 -6.99 19.48 2.14
N ASP A 16 -8.03 20.15 1.68
CA ASP A 16 -9.43 19.95 2.06
C ASP A 16 -10.01 18.64 1.53
N LYS A 17 -9.44 18.10 0.45
CA LYS A 17 -9.83 16.83 -0.16
C LYS A 17 -9.04 15.63 0.39
N ALA A 18 -7.84 15.88 0.91
CA ALA A 18 -6.92 14.82 1.32
C ALA A 18 -7.36 14.14 2.63
N ASP A 19 -7.32 12.81 2.66
CA ASP A 19 -7.64 11.97 3.83
C ASP A 19 -6.50 11.01 4.22
N ALA A 20 -5.40 11.01 3.47
CA ALA A 20 -4.26 10.15 3.68
C ALA A 20 -2.91 10.85 3.44
N LEU A 21 -1.87 10.25 4.03
CA LEU A 21 -0.47 10.54 3.77
C LEU A 21 0.17 9.28 3.17
N ILE A 22 0.76 9.42 1.99
CA ILE A 22 1.47 8.34 1.29
C ILE A 22 2.96 8.69 1.19
N LEU A 23 3.81 7.67 1.08
CA LEU A 23 5.25 7.82 0.95
C LEU A 23 5.69 7.36 -0.44
N ALA A 24 6.35 8.25 -1.17
CA ALA A 24 7.00 7.97 -2.44
C ALA A 24 8.52 7.86 -2.23
N LYS A 25 9.13 6.82 -2.80
CA LYS A 25 10.57 6.57 -2.64
C LYS A 25 11.35 7.44 -3.62
N LEU A 26 12.39 8.13 -3.14
CA LEU A 26 13.23 9.04 -3.93
C LEU A 26 14.51 8.39 -4.46
N ASN A 27 14.61 7.06 -4.43
CA ASN A 27 15.79 6.29 -4.82
C ASN A 27 16.04 6.23 -6.34
N GLN A 28 15.40 7.12 -7.11
CA GLN A 28 15.55 7.16 -8.56
C GLN A 28 16.92 7.71 -9.01
N LEU A 29 17.73 8.27 -8.10
CA LEU A 29 19.03 8.90 -8.39
C LEU A 29 20.27 8.17 -7.81
N GLY A 30 20.12 6.96 -7.26
CA GLY A 30 21.26 6.13 -6.85
C GLY A 30 21.91 6.46 -5.49
N ASP A 31 21.25 7.24 -4.63
CA ASP A 31 21.75 7.50 -3.26
C ASP A 31 21.61 6.28 -2.33
N ASP A 32 22.61 6.03 -1.49
CA ASP A 32 22.70 4.91 -0.53
C ASP A 32 21.72 5.01 0.67
N LEU A 33 21.03 6.15 0.84
CA LEU A 33 20.08 6.36 1.93
C LEU A 33 18.64 6.40 1.40
N PRO A 34 17.69 5.66 2.02
CA PRO A 34 16.30 5.68 1.61
C PRO A 34 15.68 7.05 1.95
N ARG A 35 15.63 7.94 0.95
CA ARG A 35 14.90 9.20 1.02
C ARG A 35 13.46 9.00 0.56
N TRP A 36 12.54 9.65 1.25
CA TRP A 36 11.11 9.55 0.99
C TRP A 36 10.49 10.93 0.89
N GLU A 37 9.53 11.07 -0.01
CA GLU A 37 8.61 12.19 -0.04
C GLU A 37 7.24 11.76 0.48
N GLN A 38 6.70 12.52 1.42
CA GLN A 38 5.38 12.35 1.95
C GLN A 38 4.40 13.22 1.18
N LEU A 39 3.44 12.59 0.52
CA LEU A 39 2.44 13.25 -0.31
C LEU A 39 1.07 13.20 0.36
N TRP A 40 0.30 14.28 0.19
CA TRP A 40 -1.11 14.30 0.55
C TRP A 40 -1.92 13.61 -0.55
N ALA A 41 -2.84 12.74 -0.15
CA ALA A 41 -3.67 12.02 -1.09
C ALA A 41 -5.09 11.82 -0.55
N ARG A 42 -6.02 11.56 -1.47
CA ARG A 42 -7.41 11.20 -1.19
C ARG A 42 -7.66 9.77 -1.63
N GLN A 43 -8.25 8.95 -0.77
CA GLN A 43 -8.64 7.60 -1.17
C GLN A 43 -9.79 7.65 -2.19
N VAL A 44 -9.61 7.00 -3.35
CA VAL A 44 -10.63 6.92 -4.42
C VAL A 44 -11.09 5.48 -4.71
N GLY A 45 -10.41 4.49 -4.14
CA GLY A 45 -10.81 3.08 -4.21
C GLY A 45 -9.92 2.18 -3.35
N PRO A 46 -10.13 0.85 -3.38
CA PRO A 46 -9.26 -0.10 -2.67
C PRO A 46 -7.82 0.00 -3.18
N ASN A 47 -6.88 0.34 -2.29
CA ASN A 47 -5.47 0.63 -2.63
C ASN A 47 -5.27 1.68 -3.73
N ARG A 48 -6.27 2.54 -4.01
CA ARG A 48 -6.23 3.59 -5.04
C ARG A 48 -6.37 4.96 -4.40
N TYR A 49 -5.44 5.84 -4.72
CA TYR A 49 -5.36 7.17 -4.12
C TYR A 49 -5.12 8.23 -5.20
N GLU A 50 -5.78 9.37 -5.06
CA GLU A 50 -5.57 10.55 -5.90
C GLU A 50 -4.58 11.50 -5.21
N ILE A 51 -3.53 11.90 -5.91
CA ILE A 51 -2.53 12.86 -5.40
C ILE A 51 -3.18 14.23 -5.22
N CYS A 52 -3.01 14.83 -4.06
CA CYS A 52 -3.65 16.08 -3.64
C CYS A 52 -2.65 17.21 -3.31
N CYS A 53 -1.39 17.04 -3.71
CA CYS A 53 -0.35 18.05 -3.60
C CYS A 53 0.54 18.04 -4.85
N VAL A 54 1.34 19.09 -5.05
CA VAL A 54 2.27 19.20 -6.18
C VAL A 54 3.59 18.50 -5.80
N PRO A 55 3.99 17.39 -6.45
CA PRO A 55 5.19 16.65 -6.06
C PRO A 55 6.47 17.49 -6.13
N SER A 56 7.24 17.47 -5.05
CA SER A 56 8.45 18.29 -4.86
C SER A 56 9.73 17.58 -5.29
N PHE A 57 9.80 16.25 -5.25
CA PHE A 57 11.01 15.49 -5.60
C PHE A 57 10.76 14.22 -6.41
N VAL A 58 9.69 13.48 -6.14
CA VAL A 58 9.36 12.26 -6.88
C VAL A 58 9.03 12.61 -8.32
N TYR A 59 9.73 11.99 -9.26
CA TYR A 59 9.48 12.17 -10.68
C TYR A 59 8.34 11.29 -11.17
N ASP A 60 7.83 11.63 -12.36
CA ASP A 60 6.74 10.95 -13.06
C ASP A 60 5.45 10.88 -12.26
N LEU A 61 5.20 11.92 -11.44
CA LEU A 61 4.01 12.08 -10.65
C LEU A 61 3.54 13.53 -10.71
N ALA A 62 2.23 13.74 -10.81
CA ALA A 62 1.59 15.04 -10.86
C ALA A 62 0.37 15.14 -9.93
N LEU A 63 -0.11 16.37 -9.70
CA LEU A 63 -1.35 16.62 -8.97
C LEU A 63 -2.51 15.90 -9.67
N GLY A 64 -3.37 15.25 -8.88
CA GLY A 64 -4.55 14.54 -9.36
C GLY A 64 -4.26 13.17 -9.98
N ASP A 65 -3.01 12.72 -10.07
CA ASP A 65 -2.70 11.36 -10.53
C ASP A 65 -3.37 10.34 -9.61
N GLU A 66 -3.94 9.29 -10.19
CA GLU A 66 -4.43 8.13 -9.45
C GLU A 66 -3.31 7.10 -9.34
N VAL A 67 -2.93 6.74 -8.11
CA VAL A 67 -1.83 5.82 -7.80
C VAL A 67 -2.32 4.56 -7.09
N ALA A 68 -1.59 3.47 -7.32
CA ALA A 68 -1.70 2.25 -6.53
C ALA A 68 -0.75 2.32 -5.33
N ILE A 69 -1.23 1.86 -4.18
CA ILE A 69 -0.48 1.85 -2.92
C ILE A 69 -0.26 0.41 -2.43
N VAL A 70 0.93 0.14 -1.90
CA VAL A 70 1.24 -1.05 -1.09
C VAL A 70 1.46 -0.64 0.37
N VAL A 71 1.27 -1.56 1.30
CA VAL A 71 1.49 -1.29 2.73
C VAL A 71 2.65 -2.09 3.24
N ASP A 72 3.56 -1.41 3.93
CA ASP A 72 4.72 -2.06 4.51
C ASP A 72 4.47 -2.57 5.94
N GLU A 73 5.48 -3.19 6.52
CA GLU A 73 5.43 -3.81 7.86
C GLU A 73 5.13 -2.80 8.99
N GLU A 74 5.40 -1.52 8.75
CA GLU A 74 5.20 -0.40 9.68
C GLU A 74 3.89 0.35 9.39
N LEU A 75 3.00 -0.25 8.58
CA LEU A 75 1.69 0.26 8.17
C LEU A 75 1.72 1.49 7.28
N ARG A 76 2.88 1.84 6.73
CA ARG A 76 3.02 3.03 5.90
C ARG A 76 2.40 2.75 4.53
N LEU A 77 1.70 3.75 4.00
CA LEU A 77 1.15 3.73 2.66
C LEU A 77 2.27 4.08 1.69
N ILE A 78 2.77 3.11 0.93
CA ILE A 78 3.88 3.27 0.00
C ILE A 78 3.35 3.37 -1.43
N LEU A 79 3.72 4.42 -2.15
CA LEU A 79 3.43 4.56 -3.58
C LEU A 79 4.07 3.41 -4.35
N HIS A 80 3.26 2.68 -5.12
CA HIS A 80 3.72 1.59 -5.97
C HIS A 80 3.89 2.03 -7.42
N HIS A 81 2.81 2.50 -8.07
CA HIS A 81 2.84 3.03 -9.42
C HIS A 81 1.64 3.94 -9.72
N VAL A 82 1.75 4.77 -10.76
CA VAL A 82 0.62 5.54 -11.31
C VAL A 82 -0.31 4.62 -12.09
N VAL A 83 -1.58 4.60 -11.71
CA VAL A 83 -2.66 3.84 -12.36
C VAL A 83 -3.30 4.64 -13.48
N ARG A 84 -3.55 5.93 -13.23
CA ARG A 84 -4.13 6.83 -14.22
C ARG A 84 -3.51 8.22 -14.07
N PRO A 85 -2.83 8.74 -15.11
CA PRO A 85 -2.33 10.10 -15.08
C PRO A 85 -3.49 11.10 -15.13
N SER A 86 -3.35 12.22 -14.43
CA SER A 86 -4.29 13.35 -14.48
C SER A 86 -4.15 14.17 -15.77
N GLY A 87 -3.00 14.05 -16.42
CA GLY A 87 -2.59 14.89 -17.56
C GLY A 87 -1.98 16.22 -17.14
N HIS A 88 -1.90 16.51 -15.83
CA HIS A 88 -1.17 17.66 -15.32
C HIS A 88 0.34 17.47 -15.46
N TYR A 89 1.06 18.59 -15.38
CA TYR A 89 2.51 18.64 -15.43
C TYR A 89 3.05 19.30 -14.18
N THR A 90 4.09 18.69 -13.61
CA THR A 90 4.83 19.26 -12.50
C THR A 90 6.10 19.90 -13.03
N PHE A 91 6.36 21.13 -12.61
CA PHE A 91 7.66 21.80 -12.72
C PHE A 91 8.20 22.05 -11.33
N ARG A 92 9.52 22.09 -11.20
CA ARG A 92 10.18 22.45 -9.95
C ARG A 92 11.12 23.60 -10.22
N VAL A 93 11.05 24.61 -9.37
CA VAL A 93 11.85 25.82 -9.49
C VAL A 93 12.78 25.90 -8.29
N LEU A 94 14.08 26.08 -8.56
CA LEU A 94 15.12 26.29 -7.56
C LEU A 94 15.67 27.71 -7.69
N LEU A 95 15.56 28.50 -6.63
CA LEU A 95 16.19 29.81 -6.53
C LEU A 95 17.69 29.67 -6.20
N LEU A 96 18.54 30.45 -6.88
CA LEU A 96 20.00 30.26 -6.80
C LEU A 96 20.71 31.16 -5.76
N ASP A 97 20.02 32.13 -5.16
CA ASP A 97 20.57 33.13 -4.22
C ASP A 97 19.48 33.60 -3.22
N ASP A 98 19.87 34.04 -2.03
CA ASP A 98 19.03 34.75 -1.07
C ASP A 98 18.36 36.00 -1.69
N ALA A 99 19.03 36.69 -2.62
CA ALA A 99 18.44 37.80 -3.38
C ALA A 99 17.26 37.36 -4.27
N ALA A 100 17.27 36.11 -4.76
CA ALA A 100 16.16 35.56 -5.55
C ALA A 100 14.91 35.26 -4.69
N SER A 101 15.06 35.17 -3.36
CA SER A 101 13.92 35.06 -2.44
C SER A 101 13.05 36.33 -2.43
N VAL A 102 13.60 37.48 -2.85
CA VAL A 102 12.83 38.73 -3.02
C VAL A 102 11.92 38.67 -4.25
N GLU A 103 12.31 37.95 -5.30
CA GLU A 103 11.51 37.77 -6.52
C GLU A 103 10.46 36.65 -6.38
N LEU A 104 10.56 35.81 -5.35
CA LEU A 104 9.67 34.67 -5.14
C LEU A 104 8.17 35.05 -5.11
N PRO A 105 7.71 36.09 -4.37
CA PRO A 105 6.31 36.50 -4.40
C PRO A 105 5.83 36.97 -5.78
N ARG A 106 6.73 37.58 -6.56
CA ARG A 106 6.42 38.02 -7.93
C ARG A 106 6.31 36.82 -8.85
N LEU A 107 7.25 35.88 -8.77
CA LEU A 107 7.24 34.66 -9.55
C LEU A 107 5.97 33.83 -9.30
N GLU A 108 5.56 33.68 -8.04
CA GLU A 108 4.31 33.02 -7.67
C GLU A 108 3.08 33.71 -8.25
N ALA A 109 3.04 35.04 -8.16
CA ALA A 109 1.93 35.82 -8.69
C ALA A 109 1.83 35.69 -10.23
N GLU A 110 2.95 35.71 -10.93
CA GLU A 110 3.00 35.54 -12.39
C GLU A 110 2.57 34.11 -12.80
N LEU A 111 3.09 33.07 -12.14
CA LEU A 111 2.69 31.68 -12.37
C LEU A 111 1.19 31.44 -12.09
N THR A 112 0.69 32.01 -10.99
CA THR A 112 -0.73 31.93 -10.63
C THR A 112 -1.61 32.66 -11.65
N ALA A 113 -1.15 33.81 -12.17
CA ALA A 113 -1.87 34.57 -13.20
C ALA A 113 -1.96 33.81 -14.53
N LEU A 114 -0.97 32.96 -14.83
CA LEU A 114 -1.02 32.04 -15.98
C LEU A 114 -1.94 30.83 -15.76
N GLY A 115 -2.50 30.66 -14.56
CA GLY A 115 -3.34 29.53 -14.18
C GLY A 115 -2.57 28.33 -13.61
N GLY A 116 -1.27 28.50 -13.32
CA GLY A 116 -0.48 27.52 -12.58
C GLY A 116 -0.87 27.49 -11.10
N VAL A 117 -0.69 26.33 -10.48
CA VAL A 117 -0.85 26.12 -9.04
C VAL A 117 0.54 26.01 -8.43
N VAL A 118 0.83 26.78 -7.39
CA VAL A 118 2.16 26.82 -6.79
C VAL A 118 2.12 26.30 -5.36
N GLU A 119 3.04 25.39 -5.02
CA GLU A 119 3.27 24.92 -3.65
C GLU A 119 4.71 25.21 -3.21
N ARG A 120 4.85 25.68 -1.97
CA ARG A 120 6.15 25.85 -1.33
C ARG A 120 6.51 24.61 -0.52
N TYR A 121 7.74 24.15 -0.72
CA TYR A 121 8.26 22.98 -0.03
C TYR A 121 9.25 23.34 1.11
N GLY A 122 9.60 24.63 1.24
CA GLY A 122 10.57 25.15 2.21
C GLY A 122 11.95 25.39 1.58
N GLY A 123 12.69 26.36 2.09
CA GLY A 123 13.93 26.81 1.46
C GLY A 123 13.70 27.53 0.11
N PRO A 124 14.65 27.43 -0.84
CA PRO A 124 14.59 28.14 -2.13
C PRO A 124 13.79 27.40 -3.23
N THR A 125 12.96 26.42 -2.90
CA THR A 125 12.31 25.54 -3.89
C THR A 125 10.79 25.69 -3.94
N LEU A 126 10.23 25.72 -5.15
CA LEU A 126 8.79 25.69 -5.42
C LEU A 126 8.43 24.53 -6.34
N GLY A 127 7.29 23.89 -6.05
CA GLY A 127 6.59 23.03 -6.99
C GLY A 127 5.53 23.83 -7.74
N VAL A 128 5.40 23.61 -9.04
CA VAL A 128 4.39 24.25 -9.89
C VAL A 128 3.62 23.16 -10.62
N ASP A 129 2.32 23.10 -10.42
CA ASP A 129 1.42 22.28 -11.19
C ASP A 129 0.79 23.10 -12.33
N ALA A 130 0.75 22.51 -13.52
CA ALA A 130 0.12 23.10 -14.69
C ALA A 130 -0.82 22.08 -15.34
N SER A 131 -2.08 22.46 -15.51
CA SER A 131 -3.05 21.66 -16.25
C SER A 131 -2.71 21.61 -17.75
N PRO A 132 -3.26 20.64 -18.52
CA PRO A 132 -3.08 20.59 -19.97
C PRO A 132 -3.42 21.89 -20.72
N ALA A 133 -4.29 22.72 -20.14
CA ALA A 133 -4.74 23.96 -20.75
C ALA A 133 -3.73 25.12 -20.65
N VAL A 134 -2.78 25.06 -19.72
CA VAL A 134 -1.85 26.16 -19.41
C VAL A 134 -0.38 25.73 -19.37
N VAL A 135 -0.10 24.45 -19.58
CA VAL A 135 1.26 23.88 -19.47
C VAL A 135 2.26 24.55 -20.40
N GLN A 136 1.85 24.91 -21.62
CA GLN A 136 2.76 25.53 -22.57
C GLN A 136 3.10 26.96 -22.15
N GLU A 137 2.11 27.75 -21.72
CA GLU A 137 2.34 29.12 -21.24
C GLU A 137 3.22 29.15 -19.99
N VAL A 138 3.00 28.21 -19.06
CA VAL A 138 3.84 28.06 -17.85
C VAL A 138 5.27 27.66 -18.22
N ALA A 139 5.44 26.69 -19.12
CA ALA A 139 6.76 26.26 -19.57
C ALA A 139 7.53 27.38 -20.29
N ASP A 140 6.86 28.11 -21.19
CA ASP A 140 7.45 29.24 -21.91
C ASP A 140 7.88 30.33 -20.94
N PHE A 141 7.03 30.65 -19.96
CA PHE A 141 7.36 31.62 -18.93
C PHE A 141 8.60 31.21 -18.12
N LEU A 142 8.64 29.98 -17.60
CA LEU A 142 9.76 29.47 -16.83
C LEU A 142 11.06 29.46 -17.65
N TRP A 143 10.98 29.05 -18.92
CA TRP A 143 12.12 29.07 -19.85
C TRP A 143 12.71 30.47 -20.02
N HIS A 144 11.86 31.48 -20.26
CA HIS A 144 12.31 32.86 -20.43
C HIS A 144 12.85 33.45 -19.13
N ALA A 145 12.17 33.19 -18.01
CA ALA A 145 12.55 33.78 -16.73
C ALA A 145 13.81 33.11 -16.14
N GLU A 146 14.11 31.85 -16.46
CA GLU A 146 15.40 31.19 -16.16
C GLU A 146 16.58 31.91 -16.84
N GLN A 147 16.39 32.51 -18.03
CA GLN A 147 17.46 33.26 -18.73
C GLN A 147 17.97 34.47 -17.95
N SER A 148 17.21 34.96 -16.97
CA SER A 148 17.65 36.03 -16.06
C SER A 148 18.76 35.58 -15.10
N GLY A 149 18.96 34.26 -14.93
CA GLY A 149 19.95 33.67 -14.04
C GLY A 149 19.57 33.68 -12.56
N THR A 150 18.34 34.09 -12.22
CA THR A 150 17.86 34.19 -10.82
C THR A 150 17.32 32.88 -10.26
N PHE A 151 16.84 31.99 -11.11
CA PHE A 151 16.38 30.65 -10.75
C PHE A 151 16.74 29.66 -11.84
N ARG A 152 16.60 28.36 -11.51
CA ARG A 152 16.55 27.26 -12.47
C ARG A 152 15.23 26.54 -12.37
N TYR A 153 14.79 25.93 -13.45
CA TYR A 153 13.65 25.05 -13.38
C TYR A 153 13.93 23.70 -14.04
N GLU A 154 13.17 22.70 -13.60
CA GLU A 154 13.13 21.39 -14.24
C GLU A 154 11.68 20.93 -14.40
N THR A 155 11.47 19.97 -15.29
CA THR A 155 10.23 19.21 -15.34
C THR A 155 10.29 18.08 -14.32
N GLY A 156 9.17 17.78 -13.67
CA GLY A 156 9.01 16.60 -12.81
C GLY A 156 8.99 15.27 -13.55
N ILE A 157 9.36 15.24 -14.84
CA ILE A 157 9.48 14.04 -15.66
C ILE A 157 10.92 13.53 -15.57
N MET A 158 11.09 12.24 -15.28
CA MET A 158 12.41 11.62 -15.22
C MET A 158 13.00 11.52 -16.62
N ASP A 159 14.27 11.88 -16.77
CA ASP A 159 15.03 11.54 -17.98
C ASP A 159 15.19 10.02 -18.06
N GLU A 160 14.73 9.41 -19.15
CA GLU A 160 14.77 7.95 -19.36
C GLU A 160 16.20 7.38 -19.23
N SER A 161 17.24 8.18 -19.51
CA SER A 161 18.63 7.78 -19.35
C SER A 161 19.09 7.61 -17.89
N LEU A 162 18.33 8.17 -16.93
CA LEU A 162 18.58 8.07 -15.49
C LEU A 162 17.71 6.99 -14.82
N ARG A 163 16.81 6.34 -15.56
CA ARG A 163 15.84 5.40 -15.00
C ARG A 163 16.51 4.07 -14.62
N ALA A 164 16.40 3.67 -13.36
CA ALA A 164 16.74 2.31 -12.94
C ALA A 164 15.84 1.29 -13.67
N ALA A 165 16.36 0.08 -13.94
CA ALA A 165 15.61 -0.97 -14.62
C ALA A 165 14.27 -1.24 -13.89
N PRO A 166 13.16 -1.41 -14.62
CA PRO A 166 11.85 -1.65 -14.01
C PRO A 166 11.87 -2.97 -13.22
N PRO A 167 11.16 -3.04 -12.08
CA PRO A 167 10.90 -4.32 -11.44
C PRO A 167 10.13 -5.25 -12.40
N GLU A 168 10.38 -6.56 -12.29
CA GLU A 168 9.69 -7.56 -13.12
C GLU A 168 8.16 -7.39 -13.03
N PRO A 169 7.42 -7.55 -14.15
CA PRO A 169 5.97 -7.39 -14.15
C PRO A 169 5.31 -8.42 -13.25
N GLU A 170 4.37 -7.99 -12.40
CA GLU A 170 3.56 -8.89 -11.58
C GLU A 170 2.71 -9.83 -12.46
N PRO A 171 2.57 -11.12 -12.09
CA PRO A 171 1.78 -12.07 -12.86
C PRO A 171 0.28 -11.72 -12.76
N PRO A 172 -0.48 -11.84 -13.87
CA PRO A 172 -1.91 -11.60 -13.84
C PRO A 172 -2.60 -12.82 -13.22
N GLU A 173 -3.28 -12.66 -12.08
CA GLU A 173 -4.46 -13.41 -11.63
C GLU A 173 -4.88 -12.97 -10.21
N HIS A 174 -6.10 -13.28 -9.78
CA HIS A 174 -6.61 -13.07 -8.41
C HIS A 174 -5.88 -13.95 -7.38
N LEU A 175 -4.61 -13.65 -7.19
CA LEU A 175 -3.63 -14.44 -6.47
C LEU A 175 -3.06 -13.59 -5.35
N SER A 176 -3.43 -13.89 -4.12
CA SER A 176 -2.84 -13.21 -2.96
C SER A 176 -1.48 -13.83 -2.65
N VAL A 177 -0.49 -12.97 -2.47
CA VAL A 177 0.90 -13.32 -2.15
C VAL A 177 1.31 -12.69 -0.81
N HIS A 178 2.11 -13.41 -0.04
CA HIS A 178 2.63 -12.93 1.24
C HIS A 178 4.00 -12.31 0.98
N LEU A 179 4.07 -10.98 0.90
CA LEU A 179 5.31 -10.26 0.60
C LEU A 179 6.34 -10.40 1.73
N ASN A 180 5.89 -10.42 3.00
CA ASN A 180 6.73 -10.55 4.19
C ASN A 180 6.09 -11.57 5.17
N PRO A 181 6.20 -12.88 4.91
CA PRO A 181 5.64 -13.90 5.78
C PRO A 181 6.40 -13.97 7.12
N VAL A 182 5.70 -14.26 8.21
CA VAL A 182 6.20 -14.22 9.59
C VAL A 182 7.37 -15.18 9.81
N ARG A 183 7.43 -16.29 9.08
CA ARG A 183 8.52 -17.26 9.11
C ARG A 183 9.20 -17.40 7.75
N LEU A 184 9.43 -16.27 7.05
CA LEU A 184 10.08 -16.25 5.73
C LEU A 184 11.37 -17.08 5.72
N GLU A 185 12.18 -16.99 6.77
CA GLU A 185 13.44 -17.70 6.91
C GLU A 185 13.30 -19.23 7.00
N ARG A 186 12.10 -19.74 7.26
CA ARG A 186 11.80 -21.18 7.31
C ARG A 186 11.14 -21.70 6.03
N GLY A 187 10.53 -20.81 5.24
CA GLY A 187 9.85 -21.16 3.99
C GLY A 187 10.86 -21.37 2.85
N ASP A 188 10.64 -22.42 2.06
CA ASP A 188 11.46 -22.73 0.88
C ASP A 188 10.63 -23.03 -0.38
N THR A 189 9.31 -23.10 -0.24
CA THR A 189 8.39 -23.50 -1.30
C THR A 189 7.07 -22.73 -1.18
N GLU A 190 6.45 -22.42 -2.31
CA GLU A 190 5.09 -21.90 -2.36
C GLU A 190 4.10 -23.04 -2.64
N ILE A 191 2.96 -23.03 -1.94
CA ILE A 191 1.88 -23.98 -2.10
C ILE A 191 0.54 -23.24 -2.23
N TYR A 192 -0.51 -23.92 -2.69
CA TYR A 192 -1.77 -23.26 -3.03
C TYR A 192 -2.91 -23.71 -2.12
N ALA A 193 -3.69 -22.74 -1.63
CA ALA A 193 -4.94 -22.99 -0.93
C ALA A 193 -6.11 -22.39 -1.72
N GLY A 194 -7.17 -23.17 -1.90
CA GLY A 194 -8.43 -22.65 -2.44
C GLY A 194 -9.21 -21.92 -1.35
N SER A 195 -9.77 -20.75 -1.67
CA SER A 195 -10.79 -20.13 -0.83
C SER A 195 -12.04 -21.01 -0.81
N GLN A 196 -12.96 -20.80 0.14
CA GLN A 196 -14.27 -21.43 -0.01
C GLN A 196 -14.97 -20.91 -1.28
N PRO A 197 -15.61 -21.80 -2.06
CA PRO A 197 -16.48 -21.37 -3.15
C PRO A 197 -17.69 -20.63 -2.56
N GLN A 198 -17.96 -19.43 -3.05
CA GLN A 198 -19.25 -18.76 -2.82
C GLN A 198 -20.14 -18.98 -4.04
N PRO A 199 -21.48 -19.12 -3.88
CA PRO A 199 -22.40 -19.49 -4.96
C PRO A 199 -22.26 -18.64 -6.24
N ASP A 200 -21.87 -17.37 -6.09
CA ASP A 200 -21.76 -16.39 -7.18
C ASP A 200 -20.34 -15.80 -7.32
N GLN A 201 -19.31 -16.42 -6.73
CA GLN A 201 -17.92 -15.95 -6.89
C GLN A 201 -17.01 -17.06 -7.39
N PRO A 202 -16.09 -16.74 -8.33
CA PRO A 202 -15.08 -17.69 -8.75
C PRO A 202 -14.21 -18.11 -7.56
N LEU A 203 -13.76 -19.37 -7.57
CA LEU A 203 -12.78 -19.88 -6.61
C LEU A 203 -11.54 -18.99 -6.63
N ARG A 204 -11.17 -18.42 -5.48
CA ARG A 204 -9.93 -17.67 -5.33
C ARG A 204 -8.83 -18.60 -4.84
N TRP A 205 -7.60 -18.30 -5.25
CA TRP A 205 -6.42 -19.04 -4.84
C TRP A 205 -5.51 -18.15 -4.01
N GLU A 206 -4.97 -18.69 -2.94
CA GLU A 206 -3.98 -18.06 -2.08
C GLU A 206 -2.67 -18.82 -2.20
N ARG A 207 -1.57 -18.11 -2.50
CA ARG A 207 -0.21 -18.67 -2.50
C ARG A 207 0.38 -18.53 -1.11
N LEU A 208 0.57 -19.65 -0.44
CA LEU A 208 1.09 -19.71 0.91
C LEU A 208 2.58 -20.09 0.87
N TRP A 209 3.38 -19.40 1.68
CA TRP A 209 4.75 -19.79 1.95
C TRP A 209 4.77 -21.00 2.88
N ALA A 210 5.56 -22.00 2.53
CA ALA A 210 5.68 -23.21 3.30
C ALA A 210 7.11 -23.77 3.27
N LYS A 211 7.40 -24.60 4.27
CA LYS A 211 8.59 -25.42 4.33
C LYS A 211 8.26 -26.82 3.83
N LYS A 212 8.98 -27.32 2.84
CA LYS A 212 8.83 -28.71 2.40
C LYS A 212 9.34 -29.68 3.47
N LEU A 213 8.48 -30.61 3.88
CA LEU A 213 8.84 -31.67 4.85
C LEU A 213 9.09 -33.00 4.14
N ASP A 214 8.27 -33.32 3.13
CA ASP A 214 8.45 -34.46 2.23
C ASP A 214 7.86 -34.16 0.83
N ALA A 215 7.60 -35.19 0.02
CA ALA A 215 7.10 -35.00 -1.35
C ALA A 215 5.75 -34.25 -1.39
N ASN A 216 4.85 -34.56 -0.44
CA ASN A 216 3.48 -34.05 -0.42
C ASN A 216 3.14 -33.30 0.87
N ARG A 217 4.02 -33.28 1.88
CA ARG A 217 3.80 -32.59 3.15
C ARG A 217 4.66 -31.35 3.34
N PHE A 218 4.02 -30.34 3.91
CA PHE A 218 4.54 -28.99 4.05
C PHE A 218 4.14 -28.39 5.39
N GLU A 219 5.00 -27.58 6.03
CA GLU A 219 4.67 -26.76 7.20
C GLU A 219 4.35 -25.32 6.74
N LEU A 220 3.18 -24.79 7.08
CA LEU A 220 2.81 -23.41 6.74
C LEU A 220 3.70 -22.39 7.47
N CYS A 221 4.26 -21.44 6.72
CA CYS A 221 5.18 -20.42 7.20
C CYS A 221 4.61 -19.00 7.15
N CYS A 222 3.35 -18.85 6.73
CA CYS A 222 2.63 -17.58 6.67
C CYS A 222 1.22 -17.68 7.30
N ILE A 223 0.55 -16.54 7.48
CA ILE A 223 -0.77 -16.44 8.11
C ILE A 223 -1.86 -16.42 7.02
N PRO A 224 -2.75 -17.41 6.91
CA PRO A 224 -3.74 -17.47 5.83
C PRO A 224 -4.76 -16.32 5.84
N PHE A 225 -4.77 -15.53 4.76
CA PHE A 225 -5.66 -14.41 4.50
C PHE A 225 -7.07 -14.84 4.08
N TYR A 226 -7.24 -15.95 3.36
CA TYR A 226 -8.54 -16.34 2.80
C TYR A 226 -8.92 -17.78 3.07
N ALA A 227 -7.97 -18.70 3.02
CA ALA A 227 -8.23 -20.12 3.22
C ALA A 227 -8.66 -20.43 4.66
N TYR A 228 -9.81 -21.08 4.83
CA TYR A 228 -10.31 -21.43 6.17
C TYR A 228 -9.65 -22.70 6.71
N ASP A 229 -9.69 -22.82 8.04
CA ASP A 229 -9.20 -23.97 8.82
C ASP A 229 -7.71 -24.27 8.61
N LEU A 230 -6.95 -23.26 8.21
CA LEU A 230 -5.49 -23.26 8.16
C LEU A 230 -4.95 -22.23 9.15
N ALA A 231 -3.83 -22.55 9.79
CA ALA A 231 -3.12 -21.67 10.70
C ALA A 231 -1.60 -21.75 10.48
N LEU A 232 -0.88 -20.71 10.94
CA LEU A 232 0.58 -20.69 10.90
C LEU A 232 1.15 -21.93 11.60
N GLY A 233 2.11 -22.59 10.95
CA GLY A 233 2.77 -23.79 11.47
C GLY A 233 1.99 -25.10 11.31
N ASP A 234 0.80 -25.10 10.70
CA ASP A 234 0.10 -26.34 10.38
C ASP A 234 0.95 -27.19 9.42
N GLU A 235 1.00 -28.50 9.64
CA GLU A 235 1.53 -29.44 8.65
C GLU A 235 0.37 -29.90 7.76
N VAL A 236 0.49 -29.65 6.46
CA VAL A 236 -0.53 -29.93 5.46
C VAL A 236 -0.07 -30.98 4.46
N GLU A 237 -1.01 -31.74 3.92
CA GLU A 237 -0.80 -32.60 2.77
C GLU A 237 -1.33 -31.93 1.51
N THR A 238 -0.57 -32.04 0.43
CA THR A 238 -0.85 -31.42 -0.86
C THR A 238 -0.91 -32.46 -1.96
N GLN A 239 -1.57 -32.10 -3.06
CA GLN A 239 -1.51 -32.85 -4.32
C GLN A 239 -1.51 -31.89 -5.51
N THR A 240 -1.15 -32.39 -6.68
CA THR A 240 -1.20 -31.59 -7.91
C THR A 240 -2.64 -31.51 -8.42
N GLU A 241 -3.09 -30.32 -8.82
CA GLU A 241 -4.38 -30.10 -9.47
C GLU A 241 -4.23 -29.26 -10.74
N ALA A 242 -4.62 -29.82 -11.88
CA ALA A 242 -4.44 -29.19 -13.19
C ALA A 242 -2.99 -28.69 -13.35
N GLU A 243 -2.80 -27.38 -13.56
CA GLU A 243 -1.48 -26.74 -13.71
C GLU A 243 -0.89 -26.23 -12.38
N LYS A 244 -1.57 -26.40 -11.25
CA LYS A 244 -1.11 -25.93 -9.92
C LYS A 244 -0.45 -27.08 -9.14
N PRO A 245 0.88 -27.07 -8.96
CA PRO A 245 1.54 -28.03 -8.08
C PRO A 245 1.21 -27.71 -6.61
N HIS A 246 1.18 -28.74 -5.75
CA HIS A 246 1.06 -28.56 -4.30
C HIS A 246 -0.19 -27.81 -3.81
N VAL A 247 -1.37 -28.20 -4.29
CA VAL A 247 -2.65 -27.73 -3.73
C VAL A 247 -2.95 -28.45 -2.42
N ILE A 248 -3.21 -27.68 -1.35
CA ILE A 248 -3.55 -28.19 -0.02
C ILE A 248 -4.86 -28.98 -0.07
N ARG A 249 -4.82 -30.20 0.49
CA ARG A 249 -5.99 -31.07 0.64
C ARG A 249 -6.50 -31.14 2.07
N GLN A 250 -5.59 -31.22 3.03
CA GLN A 250 -5.94 -31.34 4.43
C GLN A 250 -4.79 -30.92 5.34
N VAL A 251 -5.14 -30.53 6.56
CA VAL A 251 -4.21 -30.41 7.67
C VAL A 251 -3.97 -31.82 8.23
N VAL A 252 -2.72 -32.27 8.21
CA VAL A 252 -2.28 -33.56 8.77
C VAL A 252 -1.96 -33.40 10.25
N LYS A 253 -1.37 -32.27 10.64
CA LYS A 253 -1.07 -31.97 12.03
C LYS A 253 -1.31 -30.48 12.31
N PRO A 254 -2.30 -30.14 13.16
CA PRO A 254 -2.56 -28.75 13.51
C PRO A 254 -1.45 -28.22 14.43
N SER A 255 -1.09 -26.95 14.25
CA SER A 255 -0.12 -26.26 15.12
C SER A 255 -0.70 -25.89 16.48
N GLY A 256 -2.02 -25.84 16.58
CA GLY A 256 -2.74 -25.32 17.75
C GLY A 256 -2.90 -23.80 17.77
N HIS A 257 -2.35 -23.11 16.76
CA HIS A 257 -2.53 -21.67 16.58
C HIS A 257 -3.97 -21.34 16.16
N GLN A 258 -4.35 -20.07 16.29
CA GLN A 258 -5.64 -19.56 15.83
C GLN A 258 -5.43 -18.34 14.93
N THR A 259 -6.07 -18.38 13.76
CA THR A 259 -6.03 -17.30 12.79
C THR A 259 -7.27 -16.42 12.91
N TYR A 260 -7.07 -15.11 12.88
CA TYR A 260 -8.12 -14.11 12.66
C TYR A 260 -7.75 -13.22 11.48
N ARG A 261 -8.76 -12.57 10.91
CA ARG A 261 -8.63 -11.59 9.84
C ARG A 261 -9.35 -10.34 10.25
N ILE A 262 -8.78 -9.18 9.95
CA ILE A 262 -9.46 -7.91 10.10
C ILE A 262 -9.44 -7.17 8.77
N TYR A 263 -10.60 -6.62 8.43
CA TYR A 263 -10.87 -5.91 7.18
C TYR A 263 -11.22 -4.45 7.49
N PHE A 264 -10.46 -3.53 6.91
CA PHE A 264 -10.67 -2.09 7.04
C PHE A 264 -11.32 -1.56 5.76
N ARG A 265 -12.62 -1.24 5.82
CA ARG A 265 -13.39 -0.73 4.66
C ARG A 265 -12.88 0.63 4.16
N TYR A 266 -12.37 1.45 5.07
CA TYR A 266 -11.72 2.73 4.78
C TYR A 266 -10.39 2.78 5.52
N ALA A 267 -9.33 3.25 4.87
CA ALA A 267 -7.99 3.32 5.45
C ALA A 267 -7.86 4.52 6.42
N ARG A 268 -8.67 4.58 7.48
CA ARG A 268 -8.41 5.52 8.57
C ARG A 268 -7.19 5.02 9.33
N ASN A 269 -6.04 5.66 9.08
CA ASN A 269 -4.73 5.30 9.64
C ASN A 269 -4.79 4.98 11.15
N LEU A 270 -5.60 5.71 11.93
CA LEU A 270 -5.69 5.51 13.38
C LEU A 270 -6.23 4.12 13.79
N ALA A 271 -7.29 3.62 13.16
CA ALA A 271 -7.87 2.32 13.54
C ALA A 271 -6.91 1.16 13.21
N ARG A 272 -6.15 1.29 12.10
CA ARG A 272 -5.12 0.33 11.70
C ARG A 272 -3.94 0.35 12.68
N LEU A 273 -3.46 1.54 13.02
CA LEU A 273 -2.36 1.71 13.97
C LEU A 273 -2.73 1.17 15.35
N GLU A 274 -3.91 1.51 15.86
CA GLU A 274 -4.39 1.05 17.16
C GLU A 274 -4.53 -0.48 17.19
N ALA A 275 -5.18 -1.08 16.18
CA ALA A 275 -5.33 -2.53 16.11
C ALA A 275 -3.97 -3.24 16.03
N ASN A 276 -3.06 -2.76 15.17
CA ASN A 276 -1.72 -3.32 15.02
C ASN A 276 -0.91 -3.21 16.33
N GLU A 277 -0.93 -2.05 16.99
CA GLU A 277 -0.21 -1.84 18.25
C GLU A 277 -0.74 -2.75 19.37
N ARG A 278 -2.07 -2.81 19.53
CA ARG A 278 -2.70 -3.63 20.57
C ARG A 278 -2.45 -5.12 20.35
N LEU A 279 -2.58 -5.60 19.11
CA LEU A 279 -2.35 -7.02 18.77
C LEU A 279 -0.87 -7.40 18.88
N ARG A 280 0.07 -6.54 18.44
CA ARG A 280 1.51 -6.78 18.64
C ARG A 280 1.89 -6.76 20.11
N SER A 281 1.32 -5.86 20.90
CA SER A 281 1.55 -5.78 22.35
C SER A 281 1.04 -7.01 23.09
N LEU A 282 0.00 -7.67 22.56
CA LEU A 282 -0.49 -8.95 23.04
C LEU A 282 0.42 -10.14 22.67
N GLY A 283 1.33 -9.95 21.70
CA GLY A 283 2.24 -10.98 21.19
C GLY A 283 1.72 -11.72 19.96
N CYS A 284 0.65 -11.25 19.31
CA CYS A 284 0.18 -11.81 18.05
C CYS A 284 1.20 -11.56 16.93
N SER A 285 1.34 -12.53 16.03
CA SER A 285 2.07 -12.31 14.77
C SER A 285 1.10 -11.76 13.72
N LEU A 286 1.55 -10.82 12.89
CA LEU A 286 0.72 -10.08 11.96
C LEU A 286 1.32 -10.11 10.56
N GLU A 287 0.47 -10.33 9.56
CA GLU A 287 0.83 -10.21 8.14
C GLU A 287 -0.18 -9.34 7.43
N TRP A 288 0.30 -8.42 6.61
CA TRP A 288 -0.55 -7.56 5.79
C TRP A 288 -0.57 -8.10 4.37
N GLU A 289 -1.78 -8.33 3.85
CA GLU A 289 -1.96 -8.60 2.43
C GLU A 289 -1.91 -7.29 1.64
N ASN A 290 -2.55 -6.25 2.17
CA ASN A 290 -2.63 -4.91 1.58
C ASN A 290 -3.07 -3.89 2.64
N ALA A 291 -3.42 -2.66 2.25
CA ALA A 291 -3.83 -1.61 3.19
C ALA A 291 -5.10 -1.91 4.00
N HIS A 292 -5.89 -2.88 3.56
CA HIS A 292 -7.24 -3.12 4.03
C HIS A 292 -7.41 -4.47 4.71
N HIS A 293 -6.43 -5.36 4.63
CA HIS A 293 -6.58 -6.73 5.08
C HIS A 293 -5.33 -7.19 5.84
N LEU A 294 -5.55 -7.59 7.09
CA LEU A 294 -4.54 -8.06 8.01
C LEU A 294 -4.89 -9.46 8.51
N GLY A 295 -3.95 -10.39 8.31
CA GLY A 295 -3.93 -11.70 8.93
C GLY A 295 -3.28 -11.65 10.31
N ILE A 296 -3.90 -12.31 11.28
CA ILE A 296 -3.51 -12.30 12.69
C ILE A 296 -3.33 -13.75 13.15
N ASP A 297 -2.16 -14.07 13.68
CA ASP A 297 -1.85 -15.38 14.27
C ASP A 297 -1.72 -15.27 15.78
N CYS A 298 -2.40 -16.19 16.47
CA CYS A 298 -2.39 -16.31 17.91
C CYS A 298 -1.85 -17.68 18.31
N ALA A 299 -0.64 -17.73 18.87
CA ALA A 299 0.05 -18.98 19.21
C ALA A 299 -0.55 -19.76 20.39
N THR A 300 -1.45 -19.16 21.17
CA THR A 300 -2.10 -19.83 22.31
C THR A 300 -3.59 -19.51 22.40
N PRO A 301 -4.42 -20.39 22.98
CA PRO A 301 -5.85 -20.12 23.19
C PRO A 301 -6.13 -18.87 24.02
N ALA A 302 -5.31 -18.59 25.04
CA ALA A 302 -5.46 -17.40 25.88
C ALA A 302 -5.16 -16.11 25.10
N MET A 303 -4.15 -16.14 24.22
CA MET A 303 -3.87 -15.03 23.30
C MET A 303 -5.02 -14.83 22.32
N ALA A 304 -5.52 -15.92 21.74
CA ALA A 304 -6.61 -15.86 20.78
C ALA A 304 -7.91 -15.28 21.38
N GLN A 305 -8.22 -15.62 22.63
CA GLN A 305 -9.37 -15.05 23.35
C GLN A 305 -9.22 -13.52 23.52
N LYS A 306 -8.05 -13.05 23.99
CA LYS A 306 -7.78 -11.62 24.16
C LYS A 306 -7.73 -10.87 22.82
N ALA A 307 -7.21 -11.51 21.77
CA ALA A 307 -7.21 -10.94 20.44
C ALA A 307 -8.65 -10.76 19.93
N GLU A 308 -9.51 -11.76 20.13
CA GLU A 308 -10.93 -11.66 19.76
C GLU A 308 -11.65 -10.53 20.52
N GLU A 309 -11.35 -10.32 21.80
CA GLU A 309 -11.86 -9.18 22.58
C GLU A 309 -11.45 -7.84 21.96
N ILE A 310 -10.17 -7.67 21.61
CA ILE A 310 -9.66 -6.47 20.91
C ILE A 310 -10.40 -6.26 19.58
N LEU A 311 -10.58 -7.33 18.81
CA LEU A 311 -11.24 -7.28 17.50
C LEU A 311 -12.73 -6.92 17.61
N LYS A 312 -13.44 -7.47 18.59
CA LYS A 312 -14.84 -7.12 18.91
C LYS A 312 -14.97 -5.65 19.28
N GLU A 313 -14.06 -5.13 20.11
CA GLU A 313 -14.05 -3.72 20.50
C GLU A 313 -13.75 -2.78 19.32
N ALA A 314 -12.90 -3.22 18.39
CA ALA A 314 -12.53 -2.48 17.19
C ALA A 314 -13.60 -2.54 16.09
N GLU A 315 -14.52 -3.52 16.13
CA GLU A 315 -15.54 -3.71 15.11
C GLU A 315 -16.46 -2.50 14.99
N ARG A 316 -16.64 -2.02 13.76
CA ARG A 316 -17.48 -0.88 13.41
C ARG A 316 -18.21 -1.26 12.12
N PRO A 317 -19.55 -1.43 12.11
CA PRO A 317 -20.29 -2.02 10.99
C PRO A 317 -19.94 -1.48 9.60
N GLU A 318 -19.65 -0.19 9.49
CA GLU A 318 -19.34 0.48 8.23
C GLU A 318 -17.83 0.67 7.96
N ALA A 319 -16.95 0.34 8.90
CA ALA A 319 -15.53 0.70 8.82
C ALA A 319 -14.54 -0.44 9.09
N VAL A 320 -14.83 -1.30 10.07
CA VAL A 320 -13.94 -2.38 10.50
C VAL A 320 -14.77 -3.63 10.76
N ALA A 321 -14.45 -4.71 10.07
CA ALA A 321 -15.03 -6.02 10.31
C ALA A 321 -13.91 -7.01 10.61
N TYR A 322 -14.18 -8.04 11.41
CA TYR A 322 -13.22 -9.10 11.64
C TYR A 322 -13.86 -10.47 11.42
N GLN A 323 -13.02 -11.48 11.23
CA GLN A 323 -13.46 -12.85 11.00
C GLN A 323 -12.50 -13.84 11.64
N SER A 324 -13.03 -14.95 12.15
CA SER A 324 -12.21 -16.12 12.49
C SER A 324 -11.73 -16.83 11.22
N GLY A 325 -10.51 -17.34 11.26
CA GLY A 325 -9.96 -18.22 10.24
C GLY A 325 -10.65 -19.58 10.16
N ARG A 326 -11.51 -19.92 11.13
CA ARG A 326 -12.32 -21.15 11.10
C ARG A 326 -13.59 -20.98 10.29
N ARG A 327 -14.02 -22.03 9.60
CA ARG A 327 -15.32 -22.02 8.92
C ARG A 327 -16.45 -21.75 9.92
N PRO A 328 -17.45 -20.94 9.54
CA PRO A 328 -18.70 -20.87 10.28
C PRO A 328 -19.33 -22.27 10.33
N PRO A 329 -20.05 -22.62 11.41
CA PRO A 329 -20.83 -23.85 11.43
C PRO A 329 -21.83 -23.85 10.26
N ALA A 330 -22.04 -25.01 9.63
CA ALA A 330 -23.03 -25.14 8.57
C ALA A 330 -24.41 -24.70 9.10
N PRO A 331 -25.23 -23.99 8.28
CA PRO A 331 -26.59 -23.67 8.67
C PRO A 331 -27.32 -24.98 9.00
N ALA A 332 -28.07 -24.97 10.10
CA ALA A 332 -28.85 -26.15 10.49
C ALA A 332 -29.75 -26.56 9.32
N PRO A 333 -29.87 -27.87 9.03
CA PRO A 333 -30.74 -28.34 7.97
C PRO A 333 -32.15 -27.81 8.24
N THR A 334 -32.70 -27.10 7.26
CA THR A 334 -34.07 -26.62 7.31
C THR A 334 -34.95 -27.86 7.36
N ILE A 335 -35.50 -28.18 8.54
CA ILE A 335 -36.48 -29.25 8.65
C ILE A 335 -37.72 -28.73 7.96
N ASP A 336 -37.98 -29.18 6.74
CA ASP A 336 -39.26 -29.02 6.08
C ASP A 336 -40.32 -29.75 6.91
N THR A 337 -40.96 -29.02 7.82
CA THR A 337 -42.16 -29.49 8.51
C THR A 337 -43.34 -29.33 7.56
N ASN A 338 -43.40 -30.18 6.55
CA ASN A 338 -44.63 -30.48 5.80
C ASN A 338 -44.55 -31.94 5.36
N SER A 339 -45.08 -32.82 6.20
CA SER A 339 -45.47 -34.20 5.88
C SER A 339 -46.88 -34.43 6.42
#